data_AF-A0AA37AAY3-F1
#
_entry.id   AF-A0AA37AAY3-F1
#
_cell.length_a   1.000
_cell.length_b   1.000
_cell.length_c   1.000
_cell.angle_alpha   90.00
_cell.angle_beta   90.00
_cell.angle_gamma   90.00
#
_symmetry.space_group_name_H-M   'P 1'
#
loop_
_entity.id
_entity.type
_entity.pdbx_description
1 polymer ?
#
loop_
_entity_poly.entity_id
_entity_poly.type
_entity_poly.pdbx_seq_one_letter_code
_entity_poly.pdbx_strand_id
1 'polypeptide(L)'
;MDQLDHDIVQDLLPLYHDGVCSDKSRAAVEEHLQTCEACRAALTAMDAPLPEVEKAADDAAVAVKKISGEWKRGKRRAHIIGVIVAVVVCAAAAVGIWTLTTWTCIPMDGGDYTLDVYRLKSGGVGVHWDFREGRETWYALTFREEADGLHYYLERPILRVELFDFDSNYNRGGDAMFESWSDDAMETEAIYFGLGEDAVLLWKEGEEVDLPAATAAQEEMWAIAELPPQEVPQE
;
A
#
# COMPACT_ATOMS: atom_id res chain seq x y z
N MET A 1 37.95 -9.75 -90.58
CA MET A 1 37.18 -9.12 -89.50
C MET A 1 37.83 -9.61 -88.23
N ASP A 2 38.35 -8.71 -87.41
CA ASP A 2 38.97 -9.06 -86.13
C ASP A 2 37.87 -9.54 -85.19
N GLN A 3 37.82 -10.84 -84.93
CA GLN A 3 36.92 -11.40 -83.93
C GLN A 3 37.39 -10.91 -82.56
N LEU A 4 36.46 -10.36 -81.77
CA LEU A 4 36.78 -9.85 -80.44
C LEU A 4 37.23 -10.99 -79.52
N ASP A 5 38.22 -10.74 -78.66
CA ASP A 5 38.73 -11.74 -77.73
C ASP A 5 37.62 -12.20 -76.75
N HIS A 6 37.60 -13.49 -76.42
CA HIS A 6 36.62 -14.09 -75.52
C HIS A 6 36.55 -13.38 -74.15
N ASP A 7 37.70 -13.00 -73.59
CA ASP A 7 37.78 -12.34 -72.29
C ASP A 7 37.19 -10.92 -72.35
N ILE A 8 37.47 -10.20 -73.45
CA ILE A 8 36.90 -8.88 -73.70
C ILE A 8 35.38 -8.97 -73.86
N VAL A 9 34.87 -10.02 -74.51
CA VAL A 9 33.42 -10.21 -74.63
C VAL A 9 32.80 -10.48 -73.27
N GLN A 10 33.41 -11.31 -72.41
CA GLN A 10 32.92 -11.54 -71.05
C GLN A 10 32.84 -10.25 -70.23
N ASP A 11 33.84 -9.39 -70.31
CA ASP A 11 33.85 -8.08 -69.63
C ASP A 11 32.74 -7.15 -70.14
N LEU A 12 32.39 -7.26 -71.43
CA LEU A 12 31.35 -6.45 -72.06
C LEU A 12 29.93 -7.03 -71.89
N LEU A 13 29.77 -8.29 -71.49
CA LEU A 13 28.46 -8.94 -71.36
C LEU A 13 27.50 -8.19 -70.41
N PRO A 14 27.90 -7.73 -69.21
CA PRO A 14 27.00 -6.96 -68.34
C PRO A 14 26.55 -5.65 -68.99
N LEU A 15 27.47 -4.94 -69.65
CA LEU A 15 27.17 -3.67 -70.33
C LEU A 15 26.28 -3.88 -71.58
N TYR A 16 26.45 -5.01 -72.24
CA TYR A 16 25.60 -5.45 -73.35
C TYR A 16 24.20 -5.80 -72.86
N HIS A 17 24.10 -6.54 -71.75
CA HIS A 17 22.86 -6.90 -71.07
C HIS A 17 22.09 -5.65 -70.60
N ASP A 18 22.80 -4.67 -70.03
CA ASP A 18 22.24 -3.38 -69.62
C ASP A 18 21.91 -2.42 -70.80
N GLY A 19 22.28 -2.79 -72.04
CA GLY A 19 22.00 -2.01 -73.25
C GLY A 19 22.79 -0.70 -73.38
N VAL A 20 23.87 -0.53 -72.63
CA VAL A 20 24.68 0.71 -72.59
C VAL A 20 25.91 0.67 -73.50
N CYS A 21 26.14 -0.45 -74.21
CA CYS A 21 27.21 -0.55 -75.20
C CYS A 21 26.98 0.38 -76.41
N SER A 22 28.07 0.94 -76.96
CA SER A 22 28.04 1.61 -78.26
C SER A 22 27.66 0.64 -79.39
N ASP A 23 27.08 1.14 -80.49
CA ASP A 23 26.68 0.31 -81.65
C ASP A 23 27.81 -0.58 -82.18
N LYS A 24 29.04 -0.07 -82.16
CA LYS A 24 30.24 -0.79 -82.61
C LYS A 24 30.58 -1.96 -81.67
N SER A 25 30.55 -1.72 -80.36
CA SER A 25 30.82 -2.74 -79.35
C SER A 25 29.71 -3.80 -79.33
N ARG A 26 28.46 -3.37 -79.50
CA ARG A 26 27.28 -4.25 -79.55
C ARG A 26 27.35 -5.23 -80.72
N ALA A 27 27.62 -4.75 -81.93
CA ALA A 27 27.73 -5.61 -83.11
C ALA A 27 28.84 -6.66 -82.97
N ALA A 28 29.97 -6.30 -82.35
CA ALA A 28 31.08 -7.23 -82.13
C ALA A 28 30.76 -8.30 -81.08
N VAL A 29 30.03 -7.94 -80.01
CA VAL A 29 29.54 -8.92 -79.01
C VAL A 29 28.52 -9.87 -79.65
N GLU A 30 27.60 -9.37 -80.49
CA GLU A 30 26.61 -10.19 -81.21
C GLU A 30 27.26 -11.21 -82.16
N GLU A 31 28.29 -10.80 -82.91
CA GLU A 31 29.05 -11.69 -83.79
C GLU A 31 29.73 -12.82 -83.00
N HIS A 32 30.30 -12.51 -81.83
CA HIS A 32 30.92 -13.51 -80.95
C HIS A 32 29.90 -14.46 -80.32
N LEU A 33 28.74 -13.93 -79.89
CA LEU A 33 27.66 -14.74 -79.30
C LEU A 33 27.08 -15.77 -80.28
N GLN A 34 27.17 -15.55 -81.59
CA GLN A 34 26.75 -16.54 -82.59
C GLN A 34 27.60 -17.81 -82.55
N THR A 35 28.89 -17.68 -82.23
CA THR A 35 29.88 -18.77 -82.30
C THR A 35 30.33 -19.30 -80.94
N CYS A 36 30.14 -18.55 -79.86
CA CYS A 36 30.57 -18.94 -78.52
C CYS A 36 29.39 -19.36 -77.62
N GLU A 37 29.35 -20.62 -77.20
CA GLU A 37 28.34 -21.15 -76.26
C GLU A 37 28.55 -20.66 -74.82
N ALA A 38 29.81 -20.52 -74.40
CA ALA A 38 30.15 -20.08 -73.04
C ALA A 38 29.66 -18.64 -72.77
N CYS A 39 29.85 -17.72 -73.72
CA CYS A 39 29.34 -16.35 -73.59
C CYS A 39 27.80 -16.29 -73.62
N ARG A 40 27.13 -17.17 -74.38
CA ARG A 40 25.67 -17.30 -74.36
C ARG A 40 25.15 -17.78 -73.00
N ALA A 41 25.79 -18.80 -72.43
CA ALA A 41 25.42 -19.31 -71.12
C ALA A 41 25.61 -18.26 -70.01
N ALA A 42 26.71 -17.49 -70.08
CA ALA A 42 26.97 -16.38 -69.17
C ALA A 42 25.91 -15.27 -69.27
N LEU A 43 25.49 -14.91 -70.50
CA LEU A 43 24.40 -13.95 -70.72
C LEU A 43 23.07 -14.44 -70.14
N THR A 44 22.72 -15.71 -70.36
CA THR A 44 21.48 -16.30 -69.79
C THR A 44 21.51 -16.38 -68.27
N ALA A 45 22.69 -16.56 -67.66
CA ALA A 45 22.83 -16.53 -66.20
C ALA A 45 22.57 -15.14 -65.61
N MET A 46 22.76 -14.05 -66.39
CA MET A 46 22.44 -12.69 -65.97
C MET A 46 20.93 -12.41 -66.00
N ASP A 47 20.18 -13.12 -66.85
CA ASP A 47 18.71 -13.11 -66.86
C ASP A 47 18.08 -13.98 -65.77
N ALA A 48 18.88 -14.75 -65.03
CA ALA A 48 18.38 -15.58 -63.95
C ALA A 48 17.82 -14.69 -62.82
N PRO A 49 16.58 -14.96 -62.32
CA PRO A 49 16.02 -14.22 -61.21
C PRO A 49 16.97 -14.27 -60.00
N LEU A 50 17.34 -13.11 -59.47
CA LEU A 50 18.05 -13.04 -58.21
C LEU A 50 17.22 -13.72 -57.11
N PRO A 51 17.84 -14.46 -56.17
CA PRO A 51 17.11 -15.09 -55.07
C PRO A 51 16.30 -14.04 -54.30
N GLU A 52 15.04 -14.34 -53.98
CA GLU A 52 14.09 -13.43 -53.32
C GLU A 52 14.61 -12.93 -51.96
N VAL A 53 15.34 -11.80 -51.96
CA VAL A 53 15.87 -11.14 -50.75
C VAL A 53 14.76 -10.62 -49.83
N GLU A 54 13.58 -10.32 -50.38
CA GLU A 54 12.41 -9.82 -49.63
C GLU A 54 11.90 -10.82 -48.57
N LYS A 55 11.84 -12.12 -48.88
CA LYS A 55 11.39 -13.14 -47.90
C LYS A 55 12.33 -13.24 -46.70
N ALA A 56 13.63 -13.17 -46.92
CA ALA A 56 14.62 -13.24 -45.84
C ALA A 56 14.56 -11.99 -44.93
N ALA A 57 14.26 -10.81 -45.49
CA ALA A 57 14.08 -9.58 -44.73
C ALA A 57 12.80 -9.59 -43.88
N ASP A 58 11.69 -10.11 -44.43
CA ASP A 58 10.43 -10.25 -43.72
C ASP A 58 10.52 -11.25 -42.56
N ASP A 59 11.14 -12.41 -42.78
CA ASP A 59 11.34 -13.43 -41.74
C ASP A 59 12.23 -12.91 -40.59
N ALA A 60 13.28 -12.14 -40.90
CA ALA A 60 14.12 -11.49 -39.91
C ALA A 60 13.35 -10.42 -39.10
N ALA A 61 12.52 -9.61 -39.75
CA ALA A 61 11.69 -8.60 -39.08
C ALA A 61 10.64 -9.24 -38.15
N VAL A 62 10.06 -10.37 -38.55
CA VAL A 62 9.11 -11.16 -37.74
C VAL A 62 9.81 -11.76 -36.51
N ALA A 63 11.01 -12.32 -36.69
CA ALA A 63 11.80 -12.88 -35.60
C ALA A 63 12.18 -11.81 -34.54
N VAL A 64 12.65 -10.64 -34.99
CA VAL A 64 12.98 -9.51 -34.11
C VAL A 64 11.73 -8.99 -33.37
N LYS A 65 10.58 -8.89 -34.05
CA LYS A 65 9.31 -8.51 -33.41
C LYS A 65 8.91 -9.51 -32.32
N LYS A 66 9.04 -10.82 -32.56
CA LYS A 66 8.71 -11.87 -31.59
C LYS A 66 9.60 -11.79 -30.35
N ILE A 67 10.91 -11.66 -30.52
CA ILE A 67 11.89 -11.49 -29.42
C ILE A 67 11.60 -10.22 -28.63
N SER A 68 11.32 -9.10 -29.32
CA SER A 68 10.98 -7.83 -28.66
C SER A 68 9.68 -7.94 -27.86
N GLY A 69 8.71 -8.70 -28.35
CA GLY A 69 7.43 -8.95 -27.68
C GLY A 69 7.61 -9.79 -26.41
N GLU A 70 8.41 -10.85 -26.49
CA GLU A 70 8.74 -11.71 -25.34
C GLU A 70 9.56 -10.96 -24.29
N TRP A 71 10.54 -10.14 -24.70
CA TRP A 71 11.27 -9.26 -23.80
C TRP A 71 10.34 -8.25 -23.11
N LYS A 72 9.50 -7.55 -23.88
CA LYS A 72 8.55 -6.57 -23.32
C LYS A 72 7.58 -7.23 -22.34
N ARG A 73 7.13 -8.46 -22.61
CA ARG A 73 6.29 -9.24 -21.69
C ARG A 73 7.06 -9.64 -20.43
N GLY A 74 8.31 -10.10 -20.56
CA GLY A 74 9.18 -10.42 -19.43
C GLY A 74 9.41 -9.21 -18.53
N LYS A 75 9.75 -8.06 -19.13
CA LYS A 75 9.94 -6.79 -18.42
C LYS A 75 8.66 -6.31 -17.74
N ARG A 76 7.52 -6.38 -18.42
CA ARG A 76 6.21 -6.02 -17.83
C ARG A 76 5.85 -6.95 -16.66
N ARG A 77 6.11 -8.26 -16.78
CA ARG A 77 5.88 -9.23 -15.70
C ARG A 77 6.77 -8.93 -14.49
N ALA A 78 8.06 -8.67 -14.70
CA ALA A 78 8.98 -8.28 -13.64
C ALA A 78 8.54 -6.97 -12.95
N HIS A 79 8.12 -5.96 -13.72
CA HIS A 79 7.57 -4.72 -13.16
C HIS A 79 6.29 -4.96 -12.34
N ILE A 80 5.35 -5.77 -12.82
CA ILE A 80 4.12 -6.09 -12.08
C ILE A 80 4.44 -6.78 -10.76
N ILE A 81 5.33 -7.78 -10.77
CA ILE A 81 5.77 -8.46 -9.54
C ILE A 81 6.42 -7.45 -8.58
N GLY A 82 7.30 -6.58 -9.10
CA GLY A 82 7.92 -5.53 -8.30
C GLY A 82 6.91 -4.59 -7.64
N VAL A 83 5.89 -4.16 -8.40
CA VAL A 83 4.79 -3.32 -7.87
C VAL A 83 4.00 -4.07 -6.80
N ILE A 84 3.65 -5.34 -7.03
CA ILE A 84 2.92 -6.15 -6.05
C ILE A 84 3.74 -6.27 -4.76
N VAL A 85 5.03 -6.59 -4.86
CA VAL A 85 5.92 -6.70 -3.69
C VAL A 85 5.99 -5.36 -2.95
N ALA A 86 6.16 -4.25 -3.67
CA ALA A 86 6.18 -2.92 -3.05
C ALA A 86 4.86 -2.60 -2.33
N VAL A 87 3.71 -2.88 -2.95
CA VAL A 87 2.39 -2.67 -2.34
C VAL A 87 2.23 -3.53 -1.08
N VAL A 88 2.64 -4.80 -1.12
CA VAL A 88 2.57 -5.70 0.03
C VAL A 88 3.44 -5.20 1.18
N VAL A 89 4.67 -4.74 0.89
CA VAL A 89 5.57 -4.19 1.91
C VAL A 89 4.98 -2.91 2.53
N CYS A 90 4.48 -1.99 1.70
CA CYS A 90 3.83 -0.78 2.20
C CYS A 90 2.59 -1.09 3.04
N ALA A 91 1.77 -2.06 2.61
CA ALA A 91 0.59 -2.48 3.36
C ALA A 91 0.97 -3.12 4.71
N ALA A 92 1.98 -3.99 4.72
CA ALA A 92 2.48 -4.60 5.96
C ALA A 92 3.03 -3.54 6.94
N ALA A 93 3.77 -2.54 6.43
CA ALA A 93 4.24 -1.43 7.26
C ALA A 93 3.05 -0.60 7.80
N ALA A 94 2.08 -0.25 6.96
CA ALA A 94 0.90 0.51 7.39
C ALA A 94 0.10 -0.24 8.46
N VAL A 95 -0.14 -1.54 8.27
CA VAL A 95 -0.81 -2.40 9.27
C VAL A 95 0.01 -2.46 10.55
N GLY A 96 1.33 -2.66 10.46
CA GLY A 96 2.21 -2.69 11.62
C GLY A 96 2.15 -1.40 12.43
N ILE A 97 2.26 -0.23 11.79
CA ILE A 97 2.16 1.06 12.48
C ILE A 97 0.77 1.21 13.09
N TRP A 98 -0.30 0.94 12.33
CA TRP A 98 -1.67 1.03 12.85
C TRP A 98 -1.84 0.19 14.12
N THR A 99 -1.42 -1.08 14.11
CA THR A 99 -1.51 -1.96 15.30
C THR A 99 -0.73 -1.42 16.50
N LEU A 100 0.47 -0.88 16.28
CA LEU A 100 1.32 -0.34 17.35
C LEU A 100 0.75 0.94 17.97
N THR A 101 -0.07 1.68 17.22
CA THR A 101 -0.63 2.96 17.65
C THR A 101 -2.09 2.89 18.08
N THR A 102 -2.83 1.82 17.74
CA THR A 102 -4.27 1.71 18.08
C THR A 102 -4.61 0.58 19.04
N TRP A 103 -3.83 -0.51 19.06
CA TRP A 103 -4.13 -1.64 19.93
C TRP A 103 -3.72 -1.33 21.38
N THR A 104 -4.71 -0.99 22.20
CA THR A 104 -4.56 -0.79 23.64
C THR A 104 -4.30 -2.11 24.35
N CYS A 105 -3.16 -2.21 25.01
CA CYS A 105 -2.77 -3.42 25.75
C CYS A 105 -1.80 -3.17 26.90
N ILE A 106 -1.33 -1.93 27.07
CA ILE A 106 -0.43 -1.55 28.15
C ILE A 106 -1.26 -0.81 29.21
N PRO A 107 -1.40 -1.35 30.44
CA PRO A 107 -2.09 -0.64 31.51
C PRO A 107 -1.30 0.62 31.92
N MET A 108 -2.04 1.67 32.26
CA MET A 108 -1.50 2.96 32.69
C MET A 108 -1.54 3.10 34.22
N ASP A 109 -0.57 3.83 34.76
CA ASP A 109 -0.42 4.09 36.20
C ASP A 109 -0.48 5.60 36.53
N GLY A 110 -0.36 5.97 37.80
CA GLY A 110 -0.37 7.39 38.24
C GLY A 110 0.79 8.25 37.71
N GLY A 111 1.78 7.63 37.06
CA GLY A 111 2.84 8.31 36.32
C GLY A 111 2.40 8.77 34.92
N ASP A 112 1.25 8.31 34.42
CA ASP A 112 0.68 8.71 33.14
C ASP A 112 -0.33 9.86 33.24
N TYR A 113 -1.18 9.85 34.27
CA TYR A 113 -2.28 10.78 34.43
C TYR A 113 -2.45 11.23 35.88
N THR A 114 -3.18 12.34 36.06
CA THR A 114 -3.73 12.77 37.35
C THR A 114 -5.21 12.46 37.39
N LEU A 115 -5.72 12.20 38.58
CA LEU A 115 -7.04 11.64 38.81
C LEU A 115 -7.77 12.54 39.79
N ASP A 116 -8.94 13.04 39.41
CA ASP A 116 -9.86 13.81 40.24
C ASP A 116 -11.16 13.02 40.39
N VAL A 117 -11.43 12.52 41.60
CA VAL A 117 -12.62 11.73 41.93
C VAL A 117 -13.53 12.57 42.79
N TYR A 118 -14.80 12.62 42.44
CA TYR A 118 -15.79 13.41 43.17
C TYR A 118 -17.14 12.69 43.24
N ARG A 119 -17.91 13.00 44.29
CA ARG A 119 -19.27 12.49 44.47
C ARG A 119 -20.29 13.55 44.11
N LEU A 120 -21.21 13.20 43.20
CA LEU A 120 -22.34 14.05 42.82
C LEU A 120 -23.47 14.00 43.85
N LYS A 121 -24.35 15.00 43.83
CA LYS A 121 -25.57 15.03 44.67
C LYS A 121 -26.53 13.88 44.40
N SER A 122 -26.53 13.34 43.19
CA SER A 122 -27.30 12.14 42.80
C SER A 122 -26.80 10.87 43.49
N GLY A 123 -25.59 10.88 44.04
CA GLY A 123 -24.92 9.72 44.62
C GLY A 123 -23.92 9.05 43.67
N GLY A 124 -23.93 9.42 42.38
CA GLY A 124 -22.96 8.96 41.39
C GLY A 124 -21.54 9.41 41.71
N VAL A 125 -20.56 8.62 41.28
CA VAL A 125 -19.14 8.95 41.40
C VAL A 125 -18.60 9.34 40.04
N GLY A 126 -18.15 10.59 39.92
CA GLY A 126 -17.46 11.10 38.75
C GLY A 126 -15.96 10.90 38.91
N VAL A 127 -15.33 10.46 37.83
CA VAL A 127 -13.88 10.31 37.72
C VAL A 127 -13.42 11.11 36.50
N HIS A 128 -12.62 12.13 36.75
CA HIS A 128 -11.92 12.89 35.72
C HIS A 128 -10.44 12.51 35.74
N TRP A 129 -9.84 12.33 34.57
CA TRP A 129 -8.40 12.15 34.43
C TRP A 129 -7.82 13.10 33.42
N ASP A 130 -6.65 13.65 33.73
CA ASP A 130 -5.85 14.49 32.83
C ASP A 130 -4.50 13.81 32.61
N PHE A 131 -4.06 13.72 31.35
CA PHE A 131 -2.73 13.21 31.06
C PHE A 131 -1.65 14.21 31.46
N ARG A 132 -0.57 13.69 32.02
CA ARG A 132 0.61 14.49 32.31
C ARG A 132 1.27 14.94 31.00
N GLU A 133 1.96 16.07 31.05
CA GLU A 133 2.65 16.65 29.89
C GLU A 133 3.56 15.63 29.19
N GLY A 134 3.35 15.44 27.89
CA GLY A 134 4.10 14.49 27.06
C GLY A 134 3.69 13.01 27.22
N ARG A 135 2.60 12.74 27.93
CA ARG A 135 2.01 11.39 28.11
C ARG A 135 0.68 11.24 27.39
N GLU A 136 0.22 12.27 26.69
CA GLU A 136 -1.03 12.27 25.93
C GLU A 136 -1.03 11.15 24.89
N THR A 137 -2.10 10.36 24.84
CA THR A 137 -2.20 9.25 23.91
C THR A 137 -3.64 8.78 23.74
N TRP A 138 -3.90 8.04 22.67
CA TRP A 138 -5.12 7.24 22.54
C TRP A 138 -5.19 6.23 23.69
N TYR A 139 -6.39 6.00 24.25
CA TYR A 139 -6.58 5.05 25.33
C TYR A 139 -7.94 4.37 25.26
N ALA A 140 -8.08 3.28 25.99
CA ALA A 140 -9.35 2.62 26.26
C ALA A 140 -9.56 2.54 27.78
N LEU A 141 -10.77 2.86 28.24
CA LEU A 141 -11.21 2.54 29.59
C LEU A 141 -11.67 1.08 29.60
N THR A 142 -11.06 0.26 30.44
CA THR A 142 -11.37 -1.16 30.60
C THR A 142 -11.52 -1.49 32.07
N PHE A 143 -11.88 -2.74 32.37
CA PHE A 143 -11.97 -3.24 33.73
C PHE A 143 -11.36 -4.64 33.87
N ARG A 144 -11.00 -4.97 35.11
CA ARG A 144 -10.52 -6.29 35.51
C ARG A 144 -11.06 -6.61 36.89
N GLU A 145 -11.51 -7.85 37.06
CA GLU A 145 -11.85 -8.39 38.37
C GLU A 145 -10.59 -8.91 39.07
N GLU A 146 -10.31 -8.37 40.25
CA GLU A 146 -9.23 -8.80 41.15
C GLU A 146 -9.82 -9.38 42.45
N ALA A 147 -8.97 -9.92 43.32
CA ALA A 147 -9.42 -10.59 44.54
C ALA A 147 -10.08 -9.64 45.56
N ASP A 148 -9.81 -8.35 45.46
CA ASP A 148 -10.28 -7.27 46.31
C ASP A 148 -11.41 -6.43 45.70
N GLY A 149 -11.75 -6.64 44.41
CA GLY A 149 -12.87 -5.98 43.76
C GLY A 149 -12.71 -5.80 42.25
N LEU A 150 -13.53 -4.92 41.68
CA LEU A 150 -13.52 -4.56 40.27
C LEU A 150 -12.65 -3.32 40.03
N HIS A 151 -11.61 -3.45 39.22
CA HIS A 151 -10.69 -2.37 38.90
C HIS A 151 -10.94 -1.83 37.51
N TYR A 152 -11.42 -0.59 37.41
CA TYR A 152 -11.42 0.17 36.16
C TYR A 152 -10.06 0.79 35.94
N TYR A 153 -9.52 0.73 34.73
CA TYR A 153 -8.22 1.32 34.42
C TYR A 153 -8.10 1.71 32.95
N LEU A 154 -7.11 2.54 32.66
CA LEU A 154 -6.83 2.99 31.30
C LEU A 154 -5.76 2.10 30.67
N GLU A 155 -5.98 1.69 29.43
CA GLU A 155 -5.00 1.03 28.58
C GLU A 155 -4.59 1.93 27.43
N ARG A 156 -3.29 1.95 27.15
CA ARG A 156 -2.71 2.67 26.02
C ARG A 156 -2.14 1.70 24.97
N PRO A 157 -1.95 2.16 23.74
CA PRO A 157 -1.19 1.44 22.73
C PRO A 157 0.31 1.42 23.04
N ILE A 158 1.03 0.58 22.30
CA ILE A 158 2.48 0.38 22.48
C ILE A 158 3.25 1.68 22.26
N LEU A 159 2.92 2.41 21.18
CA LEU A 159 3.56 3.68 20.83
C LEU A 159 2.64 4.88 21.14
N ARG A 160 3.18 5.86 21.87
CA ARG A 160 2.56 7.18 22.06
C ARG A 160 2.97 8.11 20.92
N VAL A 161 2.37 7.93 19.74
CA VAL A 161 2.69 8.75 18.56
C VAL A 161 1.42 9.19 17.86
N GLU A 162 1.38 10.48 17.52
CA GLU A 162 0.31 11.14 16.77
C GLU A 162 0.51 10.96 15.26
N LEU A 163 0.71 9.72 14.78
CA LEU A 163 0.96 9.47 13.36
C LEU A 163 -0.32 9.51 12.51
N PHE A 164 -1.45 9.21 13.13
CA PHE A 164 -2.74 8.96 12.48
C PHE A 164 -3.84 9.67 13.25
N ASP A 165 -3.73 10.99 13.32
CA ASP A 165 -4.74 11.87 13.89
C ASP A 165 -5.90 12.06 12.88
N PHE A 166 -6.79 11.07 12.86
CA PHE A 166 -7.97 11.09 11.99
C PHE A 166 -9.21 11.70 12.65
N ASP A 167 -9.11 12.08 13.93
CA ASP A 167 -10.19 12.68 14.71
C ASP A 167 -9.59 13.73 15.65
N SER A 168 -10.00 14.99 15.54
CA SER A 168 -9.34 16.16 16.15
C SER A 168 -9.40 16.23 17.69
N ASN A 169 -9.77 15.13 18.33
CA ASN A 169 -9.90 14.93 19.77
C ASN A 169 -8.84 13.94 20.26
N TYR A 170 -7.56 14.27 20.12
CA TYR A 170 -6.56 13.61 20.96
C TYR A 170 -6.85 13.99 22.41
N ASN A 171 -7.43 13.03 23.12
CA ASN A 171 -7.96 13.18 24.47
C ASN A 171 -6.81 13.57 25.41
N ARG A 172 -6.72 14.86 25.78
CA ARG A 172 -5.82 15.34 26.85
C ARG A 172 -6.21 14.81 28.23
N GLY A 173 -7.39 14.21 28.31
CA GLY A 173 -7.98 13.65 29.51
C GLY A 173 -9.28 12.95 29.17
N GLY A 174 -10.08 12.63 30.16
CA GLY A 174 -11.39 12.06 29.99
C GLY A 174 -12.20 12.05 31.28
N ASP A 175 -13.47 11.74 31.11
CA ASP A 175 -14.47 11.75 32.16
C ASP A 175 -15.26 10.45 32.10
N ALA A 176 -15.50 9.84 33.27
CA ALA A 176 -16.45 8.74 33.43
C ALA A 176 -17.32 9.00 34.65
N MET A 177 -18.63 8.78 34.51
CA MET A 177 -19.55 8.74 35.64
C MET A 177 -19.97 7.30 35.90
N PHE A 178 -19.94 6.93 37.17
CA PHE A 178 -20.46 5.69 37.71
C PHE A 178 -21.73 6.03 38.52
N GLU A 179 -22.88 6.08 37.85
CA GLU A 179 -24.16 6.58 38.39
C GLU A 179 -24.97 5.50 39.12
N SER A 180 -24.96 4.30 38.56
CA SER A 180 -25.59 3.11 39.10
C SER A 180 -24.58 2.01 38.86
N TRP A 181 -23.99 1.51 39.95
CA TRP A 181 -23.03 0.41 39.92
C TRP A 181 -23.63 -0.67 39.02
N SER A 182 -23.01 -0.81 37.84
CA SER A 182 -23.55 -1.45 36.64
C SER A 182 -24.13 -2.83 36.92
N ASP A 183 -24.91 -3.40 35.99
CA ASP A 183 -25.35 -4.81 36.12
C ASP A 183 -24.18 -5.76 36.47
N ASP A 184 -22.96 -5.45 36.03
CA ASP A 184 -21.71 -6.16 36.37
C ASP A 184 -21.15 -5.88 37.79
N ALA A 185 -21.48 -4.75 38.40
CA ALA A 185 -21.05 -4.38 39.76
C ALA A 185 -21.96 -4.95 40.86
N MET A 186 -23.11 -5.53 40.50
CA MET A 186 -24.01 -6.16 41.49
C MET A 186 -23.42 -7.42 42.13
N GLU A 187 -22.31 -7.96 41.60
CA GLU A 187 -21.61 -9.14 42.14
C GLU A 187 -20.29 -8.80 42.85
N THR A 188 -19.85 -7.53 42.88
CA THR A 188 -18.53 -7.15 43.40
C THR A 188 -18.60 -6.40 44.74
N GLU A 189 -17.66 -6.69 45.64
CA GLU A 189 -17.62 -6.11 47.00
C GLU A 189 -17.04 -4.68 47.03
N ALA A 190 -16.20 -4.32 46.05
CA ALA A 190 -15.56 -3.01 45.94
C ALA A 190 -15.21 -2.66 44.49
N ILE A 191 -15.12 -1.37 44.20
CA ILE A 191 -14.76 -0.81 42.89
C ILE A 191 -13.62 0.18 43.06
N TYR A 192 -12.62 0.03 42.21
CA TYR A 192 -11.41 0.84 42.19
C TYR A 192 -11.18 1.46 40.82
N PHE A 193 -10.45 2.57 40.79
CA PHE A 193 -9.84 3.11 39.58
C PHE A 193 -8.32 3.02 39.67
N GLY A 194 -7.70 2.40 38.67
CA GLY A 194 -6.27 2.10 38.64
C GLY A 194 -5.96 0.66 39.05
N LEU A 195 -4.69 0.28 38.90
CA LEU A 195 -4.19 -1.06 39.22
C LEU A 195 -3.10 -0.98 40.30
N GLY A 196 -3.00 -2.02 41.12
CA GLY A 196 -1.96 -2.14 42.13
C GLY A 196 -2.11 -1.16 43.30
N GLU A 197 -0.98 -0.77 43.90
CA GLU A 197 -0.95 0.02 45.14
C GLU A 197 -1.47 1.46 44.99
N ASP A 198 -1.48 2.00 43.76
CA ASP A 198 -1.95 3.36 43.46
C ASP A 198 -3.45 3.40 43.10
N ALA A 199 -4.17 2.28 43.21
CA ALA A 199 -5.59 2.22 42.89
C ALA A 199 -6.43 3.03 43.89
N VAL A 200 -7.34 3.85 43.38
CA VAL A 200 -8.25 4.69 44.18
C VAL A 200 -9.57 3.97 44.37
N LEU A 201 -9.96 3.75 45.63
CA LEU A 201 -11.27 3.18 45.97
C LEU A 201 -12.37 4.17 45.61
N LEU A 202 -13.29 3.76 44.73
CA LEU A 202 -14.45 4.55 44.34
C LEU A 202 -15.68 4.19 45.18
N TRP A 203 -15.84 2.90 45.48
CA TRP A 203 -17.00 2.37 46.19
C TRP A 203 -16.72 1.02 46.85
N LYS A 204 -17.42 0.74 47.94
CA LYS A 204 -17.36 -0.54 48.65
C LYS A 204 -18.70 -0.86 49.31
N GLU A 205 -19.10 -2.13 49.28
CA GLU A 205 -20.36 -2.56 49.86
C GLU A 205 -20.37 -2.33 51.39
N GLY A 206 -21.43 -1.66 51.88
CA GLY A 206 -21.63 -1.41 53.31
C GLY A 206 -20.70 -0.37 53.93
N GLU A 207 -19.83 0.29 53.15
CA GLU A 207 -18.90 1.31 53.60
C GLU A 207 -19.06 2.60 52.78
N GLU A 208 -19.26 3.73 53.44
CA GLU A 208 -19.32 5.03 52.78
C GLU A 208 -17.89 5.53 52.51
N VAL A 209 -17.49 5.54 51.24
CA VAL A 209 -16.18 6.04 50.81
C VAL A 209 -16.19 7.57 50.83
N ASP A 210 -15.29 8.15 51.65
CA ASP A 210 -15.09 9.60 51.79
C ASP A 210 -14.46 10.17 50.51
N LEU A 211 -15.31 10.71 49.64
CA LEU A 211 -14.93 11.36 48.39
C LEU A 211 -15.31 12.84 48.45
N PRO A 212 -14.52 13.75 47.86
CA PRO A 212 -14.86 15.17 47.85
C PRO A 212 -16.16 15.40 47.08
N ALA A 213 -16.94 16.38 47.52
CA ALA A 213 -18.18 16.74 46.84
C ALA A 213 -17.90 17.41 45.49
N ALA A 214 -18.70 17.08 44.48
CA ALA A 214 -18.61 17.66 43.15
C ALA A 214 -18.77 19.19 43.18
N THR A 215 -17.97 19.88 42.36
CA THR A 215 -18.12 21.31 42.11
C THR A 215 -19.36 21.60 41.27
N ALA A 216 -19.85 22.84 41.28
CA ALA A 216 -21.00 23.22 40.46
C ALA A 216 -20.78 22.99 38.96
N ALA A 217 -19.55 23.11 38.47
CA ALA A 217 -19.20 22.85 37.08
C ALA A 217 -19.22 21.34 36.74
N GLN A 218 -18.73 20.49 37.66
CA GLN A 218 -18.79 19.03 37.51
C GLN A 218 -20.24 18.54 37.54
N GLU A 219 -21.08 19.11 38.41
CA GLU A 219 -22.53 18.83 38.44
C GLU A 219 -23.21 19.24 37.12
N GLU A 220 -22.88 20.41 36.57
CA GLU A 220 -23.46 20.88 35.30
C GLU A 220 -23.02 20.02 34.10
N MET A 221 -21.75 19.58 34.07
CA MET A 221 -21.21 18.70 33.03
C MET A 221 -22.05 17.42 32.89
N TRP A 222 -22.50 16.89 34.02
CA TRP A 222 -23.20 15.63 34.11
C TRP A 222 -24.73 15.76 34.11
N ALA A 223 -25.27 16.96 34.24
CA ALA A 223 -26.72 17.21 34.32
C ALA A 223 -27.52 16.67 33.12
N ILE A 224 -26.90 16.49 31.95
CA ILE A 224 -27.53 15.88 30.76
C ILE A 224 -27.57 14.35 30.88
N ALA A 225 -26.52 13.74 31.45
CA ALA A 225 -26.44 12.30 31.65
C ALA A 225 -27.43 11.82 32.72
N GLU A 226 -27.69 12.65 33.74
CA GLU A 226 -28.67 12.38 34.81
C GLU A 226 -30.14 12.55 34.36
N LEU A 227 -30.41 12.99 33.12
CA LEU A 227 -31.78 13.04 32.61
C LEU A 227 -32.27 11.60 32.38
N PRO A 228 -33.45 11.21 32.89
CA PRO A 228 -34.00 9.89 32.61
C PRO A 228 -34.10 9.71 31.09
N PRO A 229 -33.85 8.49 30.57
CA PRO A 229 -33.89 8.23 29.15
C PRO A 229 -35.21 8.74 28.59
N GLN A 230 -35.15 9.66 27.63
CA GLN A 230 -36.34 10.16 26.95
C GLN A 230 -37.07 8.94 26.39
N GLU A 231 -38.27 8.65 26.90
CA GLU A 231 -39.14 7.61 26.34
C GLU A 231 -39.35 7.95 24.86
N VAL A 232 -38.67 7.23 23.97
CA VAL A 232 -38.88 7.35 22.53
C VAL A 232 -40.34 6.95 22.29
N PRO A 233 -41.21 7.84 21.78
CA PRO A 233 -42.56 7.45 21.44
C PRO A 233 -42.48 6.29 20.44
N GLN A 234 -43.01 5.12 20.82
CA GLN A 234 -43.21 4.04 19.86
C GLN A 234 -44.32 4.48 18.90
N GLU A 235 -43.96 4.94 17.71
CA GLU A 235 -44.88 5.05 16.56
C GLU A 235 -45.10 3.69 15.88
#